data_AF-A0A7C5T1R3-F1
#
_entry.id   AF-A0A7C5T1R3-F1
#
_cell.length_a   1.000
_cell.length_b   1.000
_cell.length_c   1.000
_cell.angle_alpha   90.00
_cell.angle_beta   90.00
_cell.angle_gamma   90.00
#
_symmetry.space_group_name_H-M   'P 1'
#
loop_
_entity.id
_entity.type
_entity.pdbx_description
1 polymer ?
#
loop_
_entity_poly.entity_id
_entity_poly.type
_entity_poly.pdbx_seq_one_letter_code
_entity_poly.pdbx_strand_id
1 'polypeptide(L)'
;MRKVFLLVLFLGFGAWAGPKLWVSEQVYDFGEVKEGMLVVHTFLLKNVGDAVLTFTRSPGVSCGCTSAPLPKMTLEPGESVPLEVRFETTGYGGRRTIKYVYVYSDDPETPQLNLALQGYVRPHEPFEETAYVLRYRYRLILDVREPESFARGHLLGALNVPFSKLEEARGWLPQTVIYVCDEAGELGLEAAELLRRWGFWATRVLAGGFAGWSKEMGGYLVVGEPLSASPQIVPGAVNPSQLAQEYVIILDFRSAEEYEKEHFLGSIFVGPDGLDRVLPYLLPAAALAPELQPYIFCVDEDETVATPAAQFLQNFGLARAYALVGGLPQWRIRYGTDFMMLGTP
;
A
#
# COMPACT_ATOMS: atom_id res chain seq x y z
N MET A 1 -43.66 -12.06 80.16
CA MET A 1 -42.48 -11.27 79.78
C MET A 1 -41.45 -12.17 79.14
N ARG A 2 -41.22 -12.04 77.83
CA ARG A 2 -39.99 -12.46 77.14
C ARG A 2 -39.95 -11.71 75.82
N LYS A 3 -39.29 -10.55 75.81
CA LYS A 3 -39.02 -9.78 74.59
C LYS A 3 -37.86 -10.47 73.88
N VAL A 4 -38.12 -11.08 72.72
CA VAL A 4 -37.08 -11.59 71.82
C VAL A 4 -36.61 -10.41 70.99
N PHE A 5 -35.33 -10.05 71.12
CA PHE A 5 -34.70 -9.01 70.31
C PHE A 5 -34.19 -9.66 69.02
N LEU A 6 -34.79 -9.29 67.88
CA LEU A 6 -34.33 -9.72 66.57
C LEU A 6 -33.19 -8.80 66.14
N LEU A 7 -31.95 -9.30 66.22
CA LEU A 7 -30.77 -8.60 65.70
C LEU A 7 -30.73 -8.82 64.17
N VAL A 8 -31.19 -7.84 63.40
CA VAL A 8 -31.02 -7.83 61.95
C VAL A 8 -29.58 -7.40 61.64
N LEU A 9 -28.74 -8.37 61.28
CA LEU A 9 -27.40 -8.11 60.76
C LEU A 9 -27.55 -7.61 59.31
N PHE A 10 -27.37 -6.30 59.10
CA PHE A 10 -27.15 -5.76 57.75
C PHE A 10 -25.74 -6.16 57.31
N LEU A 11 -25.62 -7.25 56.55
CA LEU A 11 -24.45 -7.50 55.72
C LEU A 11 -24.46 -6.44 54.61
N GLY A 12 -23.74 -5.34 54.83
CA GLY A 12 -23.45 -4.38 53.77
C GLY A 12 -22.67 -5.10 52.68
N PHE A 13 -23.29 -5.35 51.54
CA PHE A 13 -22.57 -5.60 50.30
C PHE A 13 -21.84 -4.30 49.96
N GLY A 14 -20.56 -4.21 50.30
CA GLY A 14 -19.71 -3.14 49.80
C GLY A 14 -19.67 -3.25 48.28
N ALA A 15 -20.30 -2.32 47.57
CA ALA A 15 -19.99 -2.10 46.17
C ALA A 15 -18.51 -1.76 46.11
N TRP A 16 -17.69 -2.62 45.52
CA TRP A 16 -16.29 -2.34 45.31
C TRP A 16 -16.18 -1.22 44.27
N ALA A 17 -16.02 0.01 44.74
CA ALA A 17 -15.56 1.16 43.99
C ALA A 17 -14.08 0.95 43.59
N GLY A 18 -13.73 1.27 42.35
CA GLY A 18 -12.44 0.97 41.75
C GLY A 18 -12.42 1.15 40.23
N PRO A 19 -11.27 0.96 39.58
CA PRO A 19 -11.17 1.02 38.13
C PRO A 19 -11.99 -0.11 37.51
N LYS A 20 -12.69 0.18 36.41
CA LYS A 20 -13.48 -0.83 35.68
C LYS A 20 -13.40 -0.62 34.18
N LEU A 21 -12.88 -1.60 33.46
CA LEU A 21 -12.74 -1.57 32.01
C LEU A 21 -14.04 -2.04 31.35
N TRP A 22 -14.59 -1.21 30.49
CA TRP A 22 -15.64 -1.57 29.56
C TRP A 22 -15.11 -1.52 28.13
N VAL A 23 -15.69 -2.35 27.26
CA VAL A 23 -15.41 -2.34 25.82
C VAL A 23 -16.71 -2.35 25.01
N SER A 24 -16.70 -1.69 23.85
CA SER A 24 -17.84 -1.69 22.90
C SER A 24 -18.33 -3.08 22.55
N GLU A 25 -17.40 -3.98 22.24
CA GLU A 25 -17.64 -5.39 21.99
C GLU A 25 -16.38 -6.21 22.28
N GLN A 26 -16.54 -7.51 22.54
CA GLN A 26 -15.39 -8.42 22.73
C GLN A 26 -15.03 -9.18 21.44
N VAL A 27 -15.96 -9.32 20.51
CA VAL A 27 -15.75 -10.06 19.27
C VAL A 27 -16.21 -9.21 18.10
N TYR A 28 -15.31 -8.97 17.17
CA TYR A 28 -15.62 -8.42 15.86
C TYR A 28 -15.59 -9.54 14.82
N ASP A 29 -16.72 -9.75 14.15
CA ASP A 29 -16.80 -10.64 13.00
C ASP A 29 -16.61 -9.83 11.72
N PHE A 30 -15.49 -10.03 11.03
CA PHE A 30 -15.20 -9.36 9.76
C PHE A 30 -15.88 -10.04 8.57
N GLY A 31 -16.69 -11.07 8.79
CA GLY A 31 -17.39 -11.80 7.75
C GLY A 31 -16.43 -12.56 6.86
N GLU A 32 -16.50 -12.29 5.55
CA GLU A 32 -15.62 -12.86 4.55
C GLU A 32 -14.75 -11.75 3.94
N VAL A 33 -13.43 -11.97 3.94
CA VAL A 33 -12.46 -11.05 3.34
C VAL A 33 -11.49 -11.82 2.45
N LYS A 34 -10.93 -11.13 1.46
CA LYS A 34 -9.92 -11.68 0.55
C LYS A 34 -8.56 -11.73 1.24
N GLU A 35 -7.82 -12.82 1.03
CA GLU A 35 -6.42 -12.93 1.43
C GLU A 35 -5.58 -11.79 0.84
N GLY A 36 -4.76 -11.14 1.66
CA GLY A 36 -3.95 -9.98 1.28
C GLY A 36 -4.53 -8.63 1.75
N MET A 37 -5.78 -8.60 2.20
CA MET A 37 -6.38 -7.42 2.83
C MET A 37 -5.90 -7.22 4.27
N LEU A 38 -5.81 -5.96 4.70
CA LEU A 38 -5.68 -5.56 6.10
C LEU A 38 -7.08 -5.40 6.67
N VAL A 39 -7.45 -6.27 7.60
CA VAL A 39 -8.66 -6.05 8.41
C VAL A 39 -8.30 -5.08 9.51
N VAL A 40 -9.06 -3.99 9.64
CA VAL A 40 -8.91 -3.00 10.71
C VAL A 40 -10.24 -2.85 11.43
N HIS A 41 -10.20 -2.98 12.75
CA HIS A 41 -11.36 -2.74 13.61
C HIS A 41 -10.96 -1.93 14.83
N THR A 42 -11.83 -1.05 15.30
CA THR A 42 -11.58 -0.23 16.47
C THR A 42 -12.49 -0.64 17.60
N PHE A 43 -11.91 -1.17 18.69
CA PHE A 43 -12.63 -1.40 19.93
C PHE A 43 -12.56 -0.15 20.79
N LEU A 44 -13.70 0.33 21.31
CA LEU A 44 -13.69 1.47 22.23
C LEU A 44 -13.48 0.96 23.66
N LEU A 45 -12.33 1.30 24.25
CA LEU A 45 -12.05 1.01 25.66
C LEU A 45 -12.50 2.20 26.51
N LYS A 46 -13.24 1.96 27.59
CA LYS A 46 -13.73 3.00 28.50
C LYS A 46 -13.51 2.61 29.96
N ASN A 47 -13.09 3.57 30.77
CA ASN A 47 -13.17 3.42 32.21
C ASN A 47 -14.58 3.79 32.69
N VAL A 48 -15.33 2.80 33.15
CA VAL A 48 -16.68 2.98 33.72
C VAL A 48 -16.69 2.92 35.25
N GLY A 49 -15.51 2.78 35.85
CA GLY A 49 -15.30 2.86 37.30
C GLY A 49 -15.20 4.30 37.78
N ASP A 50 -14.90 4.45 39.07
CA ASP A 50 -14.78 5.74 39.77
C ASP A 50 -13.35 6.04 40.24
N ALA A 51 -12.40 5.18 39.92
CA ALA A 51 -10.96 5.40 40.08
C ALA A 51 -10.24 5.35 38.72
N VAL A 52 -9.03 5.92 38.66
CA VAL A 52 -8.18 5.86 37.45
C VAL A 52 -7.88 4.42 37.12
N LEU A 53 -8.09 4.04 35.85
CA LEU A 53 -7.73 2.74 35.32
C LEU A 53 -6.34 2.81 34.70
N THR A 54 -5.48 1.87 35.06
CA THR A 54 -4.12 1.75 34.54
C THR A 54 -3.99 0.49 33.71
N PHE A 55 -3.57 0.63 32.45
CA PHE A 55 -3.13 -0.51 31.65
C PHE A 55 -1.76 -0.97 32.18
N THR A 56 -1.65 -2.23 32.59
CA THR A 56 -0.45 -2.72 33.27
C THR A 56 0.70 -3.04 32.32
N ARG A 57 0.39 -3.20 31.02
CA ARG A 57 1.34 -3.37 29.92
C ARG A 57 0.64 -3.16 28.57
N SER A 58 1.43 -3.07 27.50
CA SER A 58 0.92 -3.05 26.13
C SER A 58 0.07 -4.31 25.83
N PRO A 59 -0.98 -4.20 24.99
CA PRO A 59 -1.79 -5.34 24.60
C PRO A 59 -0.96 -6.46 23.98
N GLY A 60 -1.29 -7.71 24.34
CA GLY A 60 -0.72 -8.91 23.73
C GLY A 60 -1.54 -9.36 22.52
N VAL A 61 -0.92 -10.06 21.57
CA VAL A 61 -1.57 -10.60 20.36
C VAL A 61 -1.25 -12.08 20.20
N SER A 62 -2.19 -12.86 19.65
CA SER A 62 -2.00 -14.31 19.46
C SER A 62 -1.09 -14.71 18.29
N CYS A 63 -0.83 -13.82 17.34
CA CYS A 63 0.09 -14.02 16.20
C CYS A 63 0.80 -12.70 15.87
N GLY A 64 1.97 -12.78 15.23
CA GLY A 64 2.65 -11.60 14.65
C GLY A 64 1.90 -10.95 13.47
N CYS A 65 0.84 -11.59 12.99
CA CYS A 65 -0.06 -11.07 11.95
C CYS A 65 -1.09 -10.06 12.47
N THR A 66 -1.13 -9.83 13.79
CA THR A 66 -2.07 -8.92 14.44
C THR A 66 -1.31 -7.86 15.21
N SER A 67 -1.79 -6.62 15.19
CA SER A 67 -1.25 -5.52 16.00
C SER A 67 -2.39 -4.76 16.69
N ALA A 68 -2.12 -4.28 17.90
CA ALA A 68 -3.09 -3.55 18.72
C ALA A 68 -2.36 -2.48 19.56
N PRO A 69 -1.79 -1.44 18.92
CA PRO A 69 -1.08 -0.40 19.64
C PRO A 69 -2.05 0.37 20.54
N LEU A 70 -1.73 0.44 21.83
CA LEU A 70 -2.52 1.19 22.79
C LEU A 70 -2.05 2.65 22.83
N PRO A 71 -2.94 3.64 22.60
CA PRO A 71 -2.51 5.04 22.50
C PRO A 71 -1.98 5.65 23.82
N LYS A 72 -2.42 5.13 24.97
CA LYS A 72 -2.00 5.61 26.30
C LYS A 72 -2.26 4.58 27.39
N MET A 73 -1.57 4.73 28.52
CA MET A 73 -1.54 3.74 29.59
C MET A 73 -2.52 3.99 30.75
N THR A 74 -3.28 5.08 30.74
CA THR A 74 -4.27 5.38 31.78
C THR A 74 -5.58 5.93 31.21
N LEU A 75 -6.67 5.73 31.95
CA LEU A 75 -7.98 6.30 31.69
C LEU A 75 -8.60 6.89 32.97
N GLU A 76 -8.93 8.17 32.93
CA GLU A 76 -9.73 8.82 33.97
C GLU A 76 -11.16 8.22 34.03
N PRO A 77 -11.87 8.31 35.16
CA PRO A 77 -13.27 7.91 35.23
C PRO A 77 -14.12 8.54 34.12
N GLY A 78 -14.83 7.70 33.36
CA GLY A 78 -15.64 8.10 32.22
C GLY A 78 -14.88 8.30 30.90
N GLU A 79 -13.55 8.30 30.93
CA GLU A 79 -12.71 8.50 29.75
C GLU A 79 -12.69 7.26 28.83
N SER A 80 -12.57 7.49 27.52
CA SER A 80 -12.47 6.43 26.51
C SER A 80 -11.24 6.60 25.63
N VAL A 81 -10.74 5.50 25.07
CA VAL A 81 -9.66 5.46 24.09
C VAL A 81 -9.97 4.43 23.00
N PRO A 82 -9.77 4.75 21.72
CA PRO A 82 -9.88 3.76 20.65
C PRO A 82 -8.67 2.81 20.67
N LEU A 83 -8.92 1.52 20.68
CA LEU A 83 -7.92 0.49 20.42
C LEU A 83 -8.12 -0.03 18.99
N GLU A 84 -7.32 0.49 18.06
CA GLU A 84 -7.32 0.01 16.68
C GLU A 84 -6.53 -1.30 16.59
N VAL A 85 -7.20 -2.36 16.16
CA VAL A 85 -6.64 -3.68 15.93
C VAL A 85 -6.56 -3.95 14.45
N ARG A 86 -5.38 -4.34 14.00
CA ARG A 86 -5.09 -4.66 12.59
C ARG A 86 -4.75 -6.13 12.45
N PHE A 87 -5.29 -6.80 11.43
CA PHE A 87 -5.01 -8.19 11.09
C PHE A 87 -4.61 -8.33 9.61
N GLU A 88 -3.37 -8.80 9.38
CA GLU A 88 -2.83 -9.15 8.08
C GLU A 88 -3.32 -10.53 7.63
N THR A 89 -4.16 -10.56 6.59
CA THR A 89 -4.78 -11.80 6.10
C THR A 89 -3.89 -12.61 5.17
N THR A 90 -2.74 -12.09 4.74
CA THR A 90 -1.77 -12.83 3.93
C THR A 90 -1.37 -14.16 4.57
N GLY A 91 -1.47 -15.27 3.83
CA GLY A 91 -1.18 -16.63 4.30
C GLY A 91 -2.36 -17.35 4.99
N TYR A 92 -3.55 -16.74 4.99
CA TYR A 92 -4.77 -17.29 5.60
C TYR A 92 -5.82 -17.75 4.58
N GLY A 93 -5.54 -17.71 3.27
CA GLY A 93 -6.47 -18.15 2.23
C GLY A 93 -7.10 -19.52 2.50
N GLY A 94 -8.42 -19.59 2.40
CA GLY A 94 -9.20 -20.80 2.60
C GLY A 94 -9.48 -21.15 4.06
N ARG A 95 -9.17 -20.27 5.03
CA ARG A 95 -9.27 -20.57 6.46
C ARG A 95 -10.31 -19.69 7.15
N ARG A 96 -11.09 -20.31 8.04
CA ARG A 96 -11.73 -19.57 9.14
C ARG A 96 -10.68 -19.29 10.20
N THR A 97 -10.57 -18.05 10.65
CA THR A 97 -9.55 -17.65 11.60
C THR A 97 -10.13 -16.82 12.73
N ILE A 98 -9.51 -16.93 13.89
CA ILE A 98 -9.76 -16.10 15.05
C ILE A 98 -8.42 -15.58 15.56
N LYS A 99 -8.34 -14.27 15.80
CA LYS A 99 -7.17 -13.56 16.31
C LYS A 99 -7.52 -12.92 17.64
N TYR A 100 -6.76 -13.25 18.68
CA TYR A 100 -7.00 -12.72 20.00
C TYR A 100 -6.09 -11.53 20.28
N VAL A 101 -6.66 -10.53 20.95
CA VAL A 101 -5.95 -9.41 21.57
C VAL A 101 -6.23 -9.46 23.07
N TYR A 102 -5.18 -9.33 23.87
CA TYR A 102 -5.24 -9.39 25.32
C TYR A 102 -4.95 -8.00 25.89
N VAL A 103 -5.94 -7.37 26.51
CA VAL A 103 -5.80 -6.07 27.17
C VAL A 103 -5.61 -6.30 28.67
N TYR A 104 -4.58 -5.70 29.26
CA TYR A 104 -4.20 -5.91 30.66
C TYR A 104 -4.39 -4.63 31.46
N SER A 105 -5.12 -4.70 32.57
CA SER A 105 -5.40 -3.53 33.41
C SER A 105 -5.40 -3.87 34.90
N ASP A 106 -5.53 -2.84 35.74
CA ASP A 106 -5.74 -2.94 37.19
C ASP A 106 -7.22 -3.11 37.58
N ASP A 107 -8.13 -3.35 36.63
CA ASP A 107 -9.50 -3.79 36.90
C ASP A 107 -9.48 -5.09 37.72
N PRO A 108 -10.01 -5.09 38.96
CA PRO A 108 -9.94 -6.23 39.86
C PRO A 108 -10.87 -7.39 39.45
N GLU A 109 -11.94 -7.11 38.69
CA GLU A 109 -12.84 -8.14 38.16
C GLU A 109 -12.27 -8.76 36.88
N THR A 110 -11.70 -7.93 36.00
CA THR A 110 -11.19 -8.32 34.67
C THR A 110 -9.77 -7.81 34.42
N PRO A 111 -8.75 -8.33 35.14
CA PRO A 111 -7.37 -7.87 34.98
C PRO A 111 -6.78 -8.18 33.60
N GLN A 112 -7.37 -9.15 32.89
CA GLN A 112 -7.13 -9.43 31.48
C GLN A 112 -8.46 -9.52 30.74
N LEU A 113 -8.70 -8.61 29.82
CA LEU A 113 -9.83 -8.61 28.89
C LEU A 113 -9.39 -9.18 27.55
N ASN A 114 -10.12 -10.16 27.02
CA ASN A 114 -9.84 -10.77 25.73
C ASN A 114 -10.77 -10.18 24.66
N LEU A 115 -10.18 -9.69 23.57
CA LEU A 115 -10.89 -9.27 22.36
C LEU A 115 -10.55 -10.24 21.22
N ALA A 116 -11.43 -10.34 20.23
CA ALA A 116 -11.22 -11.22 19.08
C ALA A 116 -11.65 -10.57 17.76
N LEU A 117 -10.86 -10.81 16.71
CA LEU A 117 -11.28 -10.65 15.32
C LEU A 117 -11.51 -12.05 14.76
N GLN A 118 -12.66 -12.30 14.16
CA GLN A 118 -12.98 -13.60 13.57
C GLN A 118 -13.64 -13.46 12.21
N GLY A 119 -13.51 -14.49 11.38
CA GLY A 119 -14.18 -14.56 10.09
C GLY A 119 -13.52 -15.57 9.16
N TYR A 120 -13.91 -15.54 7.89
CA TYR A 120 -13.37 -16.38 6.82
C TYR A 120 -12.47 -15.56 5.90
N VAL A 121 -11.27 -16.09 5.62
CA VAL A 121 -10.37 -15.51 4.63
C VAL A 121 -10.46 -16.39 3.38
N ARG A 122 -11.05 -15.85 2.31
CA ARG A 122 -11.08 -16.53 1.01
C ARG A 122 -9.74 -16.33 0.29
N PRO A 123 -9.24 -17.31 -0.49
CA PRO A 123 -8.10 -17.09 -1.37
C PRO A 123 -8.36 -15.92 -2.33
N HIS A 124 -7.31 -15.18 -2.69
CA HIS A 124 -7.36 -14.26 -3.82
C HIS A 124 -7.15 -15.03 -5.14
N GLU A 125 -7.60 -14.45 -6.24
CA GLU A 125 -7.48 -15.05 -7.57
C GLU A 125 -6.03 -14.99 -8.09
N PRO A 126 -5.65 -15.84 -9.07
CA PRO A 126 -4.28 -15.82 -9.66
C PRO A 126 -3.90 -14.51 -10.37
N PHE A 127 -4.90 -13.69 -10.74
CA PHE A 127 -4.74 -12.37 -11.33
C PHE A 127 -4.94 -11.24 -10.32
N GLU A 128 -4.87 -11.54 -9.02
CA GLU A 128 -4.92 -10.57 -7.94
C GLU A 128 -3.60 -10.60 -7.17
N GLU A 129 -3.12 -9.43 -6.75
CA GLU A 129 -1.88 -9.28 -5.99
C GLU A 129 -2.00 -8.18 -4.93
N THR A 130 -1.25 -8.34 -3.85
CA THR A 130 -1.32 -7.53 -2.64
C THR A 130 -0.71 -6.13 -2.80
N ALA A 131 -1.21 -5.19 -2.00
CA ALA A 131 -0.59 -3.86 -1.85
C ALA A 131 0.87 -3.94 -1.40
N TYR A 132 1.26 -5.00 -0.67
CA TYR A 132 2.64 -5.22 -0.26
C TYR A 132 3.56 -5.45 -1.47
N VAL A 133 3.16 -6.31 -2.41
CA VAL A 133 3.97 -6.58 -3.60
C VAL A 133 4.04 -5.33 -4.48
N LEU A 134 2.95 -4.59 -4.67
CA LEU A 134 2.99 -3.29 -5.35
C LEU A 134 3.99 -2.35 -4.64
N ARG A 135 3.89 -2.17 -3.32
CA ARG A 135 4.76 -1.30 -2.52
C ARG A 135 6.23 -1.68 -2.60
N TYR A 136 6.54 -2.97 -2.62
CA TYR A 136 7.90 -3.50 -2.69
C TYR A 136 8.50 -3.36 -4.10
N ARG A 137 7.68 -3.61 -5.13
CA ARG A 137 8.08 -3.56 -6.53
C ARG A 137 8.08 -2.14 -7.08
N TYR A 138 7.34 -1.21 -6.50
CA TYR A 138 7.17 0.15 -7.02
C TYR A 138 8.50 0.82 -7.35
N ARG A 139 8.62 1.31 -8.59
CA ARG A 139 9.76 2.07 -9.11
C ARG A 139 9.23 3.32 -9.79
N LEU A 140 9.97 4.41 -9.67
CA LEU A 140 9.66 5.64 -10.41
C LEU A 140 10.67 5.81 -11.53
N ILE A 141 10.20 6.25 -12.70
CA ILE A 141 11.08 6.62 -13.82
C ILE A 141 10.90 8.09 -14.08
N LEU A 142 12.00 8.84 -13.94
CA LEU A 142 12.04 10.26 -14.24
C LEU A 142 12.76 10.45 -15.57
N ASP A 143 12.02 10.95 -16.54
CA ASP A 143 12.58 11.41 -17.79
C ASP A 143 12.98 12.88 -17.64
N VAL A 144 14.29 13.14 -17.63
CA VAL A 144 14.86 14.46 -17.35
C VAL A 144 15.08 15.31 -18.60
N ARG A 145 14.56 14.86 -19.75
CA ARG A 145 14.60 15.61 -21.01
C ARG A 145 13.55 16.71 -21.02
N GLU A 146 13.67 17.62 -22.00
CA GLU A 146 12.65 18.63 -22.25
C GLU A 146 11.33 18.00 -22.74
N PRO A 147 10.18 18.65 -22.48
CA PRO A 147 8.85 18.09 -22.79
C PRO A 147 8.65 17.71 -24.25
N GLU A 148 9.25 18.44 -25.19
CA GLU A 148 9.15 18.14 -26.62
C GLU A 148 9.86 16.83 -26.97
N SER A 149 10.99 16.55 -26.32
CA SER A 149 11.72 15.29 -26.51
C SER A 149 10.98 14.11 -25.91
N PHE A 150 10.39 14.30 -24.73
CA PHE A 150 9.51 13.31 -24.11
C PHE A 150 8.29 13.00 -24.97
N ALA A 151 7.59 14.03 -25.47
CA ALA A 151 6.39 13.89 -26.29
C ALA A 151 6.62 13.15 -27.61
N ARG A 152 7.83 13.23 -28.20
CA ARG A 152 8.18 12.46 -29.41
C ARG A 152 8.34 10.96 -29.13
N GLY A 153 8.81 10.60 -27.95
CA GLY A 153 9.16 9.22 -27.62
C GLY A 153 9.63 9.10 -26.17
N HIS A 154 9.00 8.24 -25.37
CA HIS A 154 9.38 7.99 -23.97
C HIS A 154 8.96 6.57 -23.53
N LEU A 155 9.44 6.15 -22.35
CA LEU A 155 9.03 4.88 -21.75
C LEU A 155 7.65 4.97 -21.10
N LEU A 156 6.79 3.99 -21.32
CA LEU A 156 5.42 3.93 -20.84
C LEU A 156 5.34 4.01 -19.29
N GLY A 157 4.81 5.09 -18.75
CA GLY A 157 4.74 5.32 -17.29
C GLY A 157 5.92 6.12 -16.71
N ALA A 158 6.84 6.59 -17.56
CA ALA A 158 7.83 7.58 -17.15
C ALA A 158 7.16 8.94 -16.89
N LEU A 159 7.62 9.65 -15.85
CA LEU A 159 7.23 11.03 -15.58
C LEU A 159 8.25 11.98 -16.20
N ASN A 160 7.79 12.93 -17.00
CA ASN A 160 8.67 13.98 -17.50
C ASN A 160 8.90 15.04 -16.43
N VAL A 161 10.14 15.15 -15.97
CA VAL A 161 10.61 16.18 -15.04
C VAL A 161 11.91 16.71 -15.61
N PRO A 162 11.86 17.72 -16.50
CA PRO A 162 13.06 18.29 -17.11
C PRO A 162 14.11 18.60 -16.05
N PHE A 163 15.39 18.42 -16.37
CA PHE A 163 16.46 18.64 -15.39
C PHE A 163 16.39 20.03 -14.74
N SER A 164 16.02 21.05 -15.52
CA SER A 164 15.81 22.43 -15.07
C SER A 164 14.70 22.58 -14.02
N LYS A 165 13.79 21.61 -13.93
CA LYS A 165 12.64 21.55 -13.02
C LYS A 165 12.81 20.55 -11.88
N LEU A 166 13.93 19.83 -11.82
CA LEU A 166 14.15 18.77 -10.83
C LEU A 166 14.17 19.30 -9.38
N GLU A 167 14.60 20.54 -9.17
CA GLU A 167 14.58 21.17 -7.85
C GLU A 167 13.15 21.44 -7.36
N GLU A 168 12.25 21.88 -8.24
CA GLU A 168 10.83 22.07 -7.95
C GLU A 168 10.16 20.72 -7.60
N ALA A 169 10.59 19.63 -8.25
CA ALA A 169 10.06 18.30 -8.02
C ALA A 169 10.42 17.69 -6.66
N ARG A 170 11.49 18.18 -6.01
CA ARG A 170 12.03 17.63 -4.78
C ARG A 170 11.00 17.44 -3.66
N GLY A 171 10.02 18.35 -3.58
CA GLY A 171 9.03 18.36 -2.50
C GLY A 171 8.02 17.22 -2.54
N TRP A 172 7.82 16.60 -3.71
CA TRP A 172 6.81 15.54 -3.91
C TRP A 172 7.39 14.22 -4.39
N LEU A 173 8.70 14.13 -4.65
CA LEU A 173 9.33 12.87 -5.02
C LEU A 173 9.31 11.86 -3.85
N PRO A 174 8.90 10.61 -4.09
CA PRO A 174 8.79 9.60 -3.05
C PRO A 174 10.15 8.97 -2.70
N GLN A 175 10.26 8.46 -1.48
CA GLN A 175 11.41 7.65 -1.06
C GLN A 175 11.31 6.23 -1.62
N THR A 176 11.75 6.07 -2.86
CA THR A 176 11.78 4.79 -3.60
C THR A 176 13.02 4.69 -4.49
N VAL A 177 13.15 3.57 -5.20
CA VAL A 177 14.11 3.45 -6.30
C VAL A 177 13.62 4.30 -7.48
N ILE A 178 14.43 5.29 -7.86
CA ILE A 178 14.18 6.19 -8.98
C ILE A 178 15.16 5.83 -10.11
N TYR A 179 14.66 5.58 -11.31
CA TYR A 179 15.47 5.48 -12.51
C TYR A 179 15.43 6.81 -13.26
N VAL A 180 16.60 7.39 -13.50
CA VAL A 180 16.74 8.56 -14.35
C VAL A 180 16.96 8.11 -15.78
N CYS A 181 16.14 8.63 -16.68
CA CYS A 181 16.23 8.47 -18.13
C CYS A 181 16.47 9.84 -18.75
N ASP A 182 17.52 9.96 -19.56
CA ASP A 182 17.80 11.13 -20.39
C ASP A 182 17.86 10.71 -21.87
N GLU A 183 18.45 11.53 -22.74
CA GLU A 183 18.50 11.21 -24.17
C GLU A 183 19.46 10.05 -24.48
N ALA A 184 20.72 10.17 -24.05
CA ALA A 184 21.79 9.25 -24.43
C ALA A 184 22.76 8.87 -23.30
N GLY A 185 22.51 9.28 -22.05
CA GLY A 185 23.39 9.05 -20.89
C GLY A 185 24.34 10.22 -20.55
N GLU A 186 24.11 11.41 -21.09
CA GLU A 186 24.94 12.61 -20.88
C GLU A 186 24.52 13.38 -19.61
N LEU A 187 23.22 13.56 -19.41
CA LEU A 187 22.62 14.34 -18.32
C LEU A 187 22.13 13.45 -17.17
N GLY A 188 21.83 12.18 -17.47
CA GLY A 188 21.25 11.25 -16.50
C GLY A 188 22.11 11.05 -15.25
N LEU A 189 23.45 11.07 -15.41
CA LEU A 189 24.37 10.94 -14.27
C LEU A 189 24.30 12.16 -13.34
N GLU A 190 24.30 13.37 -13.89
CA GLU A 190 24.23 14.62 -13.12
C GLU A 190 22.92 14.70 -12.33
N ALA A 191 21.80 14.40 -12.98
CA ALA A 191 20.49 14.38 -12.32
C ALA A 191 20.44 13.35 -11.18
N ALA A 192 20.99 12.16 -11.41
CA ALA A 192 21.02 11.12 -10.39
C ALA A 192 21.94 11.48 -9.21
N GLU A 193 23.07 12.16 -9.44
CA GLU A 193 23.94 12.67 -8.37
C GLU A 193 23.24 13.75 -7.53
N LEU A 194 22.51 14.65 -8.18
CA LEU A 194 21.73 15.67 -7.50
C LEU A 194 20.64 15.05 -6.61
N LEU A 195 19.88 14.09 -7.14
CA LEU A 195 18.87 13.35 -6.36
C LEU A 195 19.49 12.60 -5.17
N ARG A 196 20.63 11.92 -5.36
CA ARG A 196 21.33 11.24 -4.26
C ARG A 196 21.79 12.22 -3.17
N ARG A 197 22.27 13.41 -3.54
CA ARG A 197 22.63 14.47 -2.58
C ARG A 197 21.44 14.97 -1.77
N TRP A 198 20.24 14.92 -2.31
CA TRP A 198 19.01 15.30 -1.61
C TRP A 198 18.41 14.18 -0.76
N GLY A 199 19.03 12.99 -0.74
CA GLY A 199 18.63 11.87 0.10
C GLY A 199 17.94 10.73 -0.66
N PHE A 200 17.71 10.84 -1.98
CA PHE A 200 17.19 9.76 -2.81
C PHE A 200 18.30 8.76 -3.17
N TRP A 201 18.87 8.10 -2.17
CA TRP A 201 20.07 7.24 -2.27
C TRP A 201 19.86 6.02 -3.19
N ALA A 202 18.61 5.58 -3.38
CA ALA A 202 18.25 4.48 -4.25
C ALA A 202 18.18 4.86 -5.74
N THR A 203 18.50 6.11 -6.10
CA THR A 203 18.49 6.57 -7.50
C THR A 203 19.51 5.84 -8.37
N ARG A 204 19.09 5.43 -9.56
CA ARG A 204 19.85 4.72 -10.60
C ARG A 204 19.75 5.48 -11.93
N VAL A 205 20.71 5.24 -12.82
CA VAL A 205 20.74 5.83 -14.17
C VAL A 205 20.45 4.71 -15.17
N LEU A 206 19.63 4.98 -16.18
CA LEU A 206 19.44 4.07 -17.31
C LEU A 206 20.65 4.16 -18.26
N ALA A 207 21.29 3.02 -18.52
CA ALA A 207 22.47 2.95 -19.37
C ALA A 207 22.14 3.43 -20.79
N GLY A 208 22.84 4.46 -21.24
CA GLY A 208 22.63 5.06 -22.56
C GLY A 208 21.31 5.85 -22.71
N GLY A 209 20.58 6.13 -21.62
CA GLY A 209 19.32 6.86 -21.69
C GLY A 209 18.25 6.17 -22.55
N PHE A 210 17.34 6.96 -23.11
CA PHE A 210 16.29 6.48 -24.01
C PHE A 210 16.85 5.92 -25.32
N ALA A 211 17.99 6.43 -25.80
CA ALA A 211 18.71 5.88 -26.94
C ALA A 211 19.24 4.46 -26.67
N GLY A 212 19.77 4.23 -25.46
CA GLY A 212 20.24 2.93 -24.99
C GLY A 212 19.11 1.92 -24.94
N TRP A 213 17.95 2.33 -24.39
CA TRP A 213 16.73 1.53 -24.44
C TRP A 213 16.32 1.20 -25.87
N SER A 214 16.21 2.21 -26.73
CA SER A 214 15.78 2.04 -28.13
C SER A 214 16.71 1.11 -28.91
N LYS A 215 18.02 1.18 -28.65
CA LYS A 215 19.02 0.30 -29.28
C LYS A 215 18.92 -1.15 -28.81
N GLU A 216 18.68 -1.39 -27.53
CA GLU A 216 18.67 -2.73 -26.95
C GLU A 216 17.29 -3.40 -27.06
N MET A 217 16.22 -2.64 -26.82
CA MET A 217 14.85 -3.11 -26.64
C MET A 217 13.90 -2.68 -27.77
N GLY A 218 14.36 -1.84 -28.71
CA GLY A 218 13.53 -1.33 -29.80
C GLY A 218 12.37 -0.48 -29.27
N GLY A 219 11.15 -0.75 -29.78
CA GLY A 219 9.91 -0.09 -29.35
C GLY A 219 9.24 -0.72 -28.13
N TYR A 220 9.89 -1.65 -27.44
CA TYR A 220 9.31 -2.31 -26.27
C TYR A 220 8.99 -1.30 -25.16
N LEU A 221 7.72 -1.22 -24.74
CA LEU A 221 7.20 -0.24 -23.77
C LEU A 221 7.48 1.23 -24.14
N VAL A 222 7.62 1.54 -25.43
CA VAL A 222 7.83 2.91 -25.91
C VAL A 222 6.50 3.53 -26.34
N VAL A 223 6.19 4.71 -25.80
CA VAL A 223 5.14 5.59 -26.31
C VAL A 223 5.77 6.57 -27.28
N GLY A 224 5.28 6.61 -28.52
CA GLY A 224 5.88 7.41 -29.60
C GLY A 224 6.97 6.64 -30.35
N GLU A 225 8.00 7.35 -30.81
CA GLU A 225 9.04 6.78 -31.67
C GLU A 225 10.32 6.43 -30.88
N PRO A 226 10.94 5.26 -31.15
CA PRO A 226 12.27 4.95 -30.63
C PRO A 226 13.32 5.95 -31.12
N LEU A 227 14.35 6.16 -30.30
CA LEU A 227 15.42 7.11 -30.58
C LEU A 227 16.64 6.45 -31.23
N SER A 228 17.18 7.07 -32.30
CA SER A 228 18.33 6.56 -33.05
C SER A 228 19.68 7.17 -32.66
N ALA A 229 19.76 7.88 -31.53
CA ALA A 229 20.99 8.50 -31.06
C ALA A 229 22.03 7.46 -30.57
N SER A 230 23.29 7.83 -30.53
CA SER A 230 24.38 6.96 -30.05
C SER A 230 24.43 6.97 -28.52
N PRO A 231 24.17 5.84 -27.82
CA PRO A 231 24.19 5.81 -26.37
C PRO A 231 25.62 5.93 -25.82
N GLN A 232 25.77 6.70 -24.75
CA GLN A 232 27.00 6.83 -23.96
C GLN A 232 27.13 5.71 -22.94
N ILE A 233 28.37 5.31 -22.66
CA ILE A 233 28.68 4.34 -21.61
C ILE A 233 28.76 5.09 -20.28
N VAL A 234 27.84 4.78 -19.37
CA VAL A 234 27.82 5.33 -18.02
C VAL A 234 28.16 4.22 -17.02
N PRO A 235 29.32 4.28 -16.34
CA PRO A 235 29.70 3.26 -15.35
C PRO A 235 28.67 3.12 -14.23
N GLY A 236 28.28 1.88 -13.91
CA GLY A 236 27.30 1.60 -12.85
C GLY A 236 25.85 1.93 -13.21
N ALA A 237 25.56 2.33 -14.44
CA ALA A 237 24.19 2.46 -14.93
C ALA A 237 23.53 1.09 -15.10
N VAL A 238 22.20 1.07 -14.98
CA VAL A 238 21.38 -0.13 -15.11
C VAL A 238 21.04 -0.35 -16.58
N ASN A 239 21.25 -1.56 -17.08
CA ASN A 239 20.95 -1.90 -18.47
C ASN A 239 19.44 -1.92 -18.73
N PRO A 240 18.98 -1.53 -19.94
CA PRO A 240 17.58 -1.60 -20.36
C PRO A 240 16.88 -2.93 -20.04
N SER A 241 17.49 -4.07 -20.38
CA SER A 241 16.92 -5.40 -20.10
C SER A 241 16.75 -5.72 -18.61
N GLN A 242 17.59 -5.17 -17.74
CA GLN A 242 17.42 -5.30 -16.28
C GLN A 242 16.25 -4.44 -15.82
N LEU A 243 16.20 -3.16 -16.24
CA LEU A 243 15.08 -2.28 -15.90
C LEU A 243 13.75 -2.85 -16.42
N ALA A 244 13.71 -3.43 -17.61
CA ALA A 244 12.52 -4.05 -18.19
C ALA A 244 11.90 -5.16 -17.30
N GLN A 245 12.72 -5.90 -16.54
CA GLN A 245 12.26 -6.94 -15.62
C GLN A 245 11.82 -6.39 -14.26
N GLU A 246 12.32 -5.23 -13.88
CA GLU A 246 11.94 -4.51 -12.66
C GLU A 246 10.82 -3.48 -12.90
N TYR A 247 10.43 -3.29 -14.16
CA TYR A 247 9.45 -2.32 -14.62
C TYR A 247 8.07 -2.65 -14.06
N VAL A 248 7.47 -1.67 -13.36
CA VAL A 248 6.10 -1.75 -12.85
C VAL A 248 5.27 -0.72 -13.58
N ILE A 249 4.25 -1.21 -14.30
CA ILE A 249 3.26 -0.39 -14.98
C ILE A 249 2.02 -0.39 -14.10
N ILE A 250 1.50 0.79 -13.79
CA ILE A 250 0.26 0.93 -13.02
C ILE A 250 -0.78 1.53 -13.95
N LEU A 251 -1.86 0.80 -14.20
CA LEU A 251 -2.99 1.21 -15.02
C LEU A 251 -4.14 1.60 -14.09
N ASP A 252 -4.54 2.86 -14.12
CA ASP A 252 -5.62 3.39 -13.27
C ASP A 252 -6.94 3.46 -14.05
N PHE A 253 -7.90 2.64 -13.63
CA PHE A 253 -9.19 2.46 -14.27
C PHE A 253 -10.31 3.33 -13.68
N ARG A 254 -10.02 4.18 -12.69
CA ARG A 254 -11.02 5.08 -12.08
C ARG A 254 -11.44 6.18 -13.04
N SER A 255 -12.43 6.98 -12.65
CA SER A 255 -12.79 8.17 -13.43
C SER A 255 -11.65 9.21 -13.46
N ALA A 256 -11.68 10.11 -14.44
CA ALA A 256 -10.72 11.20 -14.52
C ALA A 256 -10.74 12.08 -13.27
N GLU A 257 -11.93 12.34 -12.70
CA GLU A 257 -12.09 13.12 -11.48
C GLU A 257 -11.40 12.47 -10.27
N GLU A 258 -11.51 11.15 -10.13
CA GLU A 258 -10.85 10.40 -9.06
C GLU A 258 -9.34 10.33 -9.24
N TYR A 259 -8.87 10.16 -10.48
CA TYR A 259 -7.45 10.18 -10.82
C TYR A 259 -6.82 11.54 -10.55
N GLU A 260 -7.47 12.63 -10.96
CA GLU A 260 -7.00 14.01 -10.73
C GLU A 260 -6.93 14.36 -9.24
N LYS A 261 -7.82 13.82 -8.41
CA LYS A 261 -7.77 14.04 -6.95
C LYS A 261 -6.53 13.41 -6.32
N GLU A 262 -6.26 12.15 -6.66
CA GLU A 262 -5.14 11.38 -6.13
C GLU A 262 -4.83 10.21 -7.05
N HIS A 263 -3.56 9.97 -7.39
CA HIS A 263 -3.13 8.80 -8.17
C HIS A 263 -1.69 8.42 -7.83
N PHE A 264 -1.28 7.19 -8.16
CA PHE A 264 0.13 6.79 -8.03
C PHE A 264 1.01 7.60 -8.98
N LEU A 265 2.14 8.10 -8.52
CA LEU A 265 3.15 8.70 -9.38
C LEU A 265 3.59 7.70 -10.46
N GLY A 266 3.61 8.13 -11.72
CA GLY A 266 3.94 7.28 -12.86
C GLY A 266 2.85 6.28 -13.27
N SER A 267 1.67 6.29 -12.63
CA SER A 267 0.52 5.53 -13.14
C SER A 267 -0.02 6.14 -14.43
N ILE A 268 -0.60 5.31 -15.27
CA ILE A 268 -1.21 5.69 -16.53
C ILE A 268 -2.72 5.72 -16.31
N PHE A 269 -3.31 6.90 -16.47
CA PHE A 269 -4.75 7.04 -16.51
C PHE A 269 -5.30 6.32 -17.76
N VAL A 270 -5.96 5.19 -17.56
CA VAL A 270 -6.66 4.47 -18.63
C VAL A 270 -8.15 4.70 -18.56
N GLY A 271 -8.71 4.98 -17.39
CA GLY A 271 -10.16 5.09 -17.20
C GLY A 271 -10.89 3.77 -17.41
N PRO A 272 -12.21 3.71 -17.14
CA PRO A 272 -12.94 2.43 -17.09
C PRO A 272 -12.91 1.64 -18.39
N ASP A 273 -12.92 2.33 -19.54
CA ASP A 273 -13.04 1.73 -20.87
C ASP A 273 -11.80 1.96 -21.76
N GLY A 274 -10.70 2.47 -21.22
CA GLY A 274 -9.58 2.92 -22.04
C GLY A 274 -8.41 1.96 -22.19
N LEU A 275 -8.58 0.67 -21.84
CA LEU A 275 -7.52 -0.33 -21.95
C LEU A 275 -6.95 -0.42 -23.38
N ASP A 276 -7.80 -0.32 -24.40
CA ASP A 276 -7.41 -0.37 -25.81
C ASP A 276 -6.38 0.71 -26.18
N ARG A 277 -6.34 1.84 -25.46
CA ARG A 277 -5.39 2.92 -25.70
C ARG A 277 -3.97 2.57 -25.27
N VAL A 278 -3.83 1.70 -24.26
CA VAL A 278 -2.52 1.30 -23.74
C VAL A 278 -2.07 -0.07 -24.22
N LEU A 279 -3.02 -0.92 -24.64
CA LEU A 279 -2.77 -2.30 -25.05
C LEU A 279 -1.68 -2.44 -26.13
N PRO A 280 -1.60 -1.60 -27.19
CA PRO A 280 -0.56 -1.71 -28.20
C PRO A 280 0.88 -1.63 -27.65
N TYR A 281 1.09 -0.88 -26.56
CA TYR A 281 2.40 -0.73 -25.92
C TYR A 281 2.74 -1.93 -25.03
N LEU A 282 1.74 -2.64 -24.51
CA LEU A 282 1.88 -3.80 -23.62
C LEU A 282 2.02 -5.11 -24.38
N LEU A 283 1.29 -5.28 -25.49
CA LEU A 283 1.23 -6.54 -26.24
C LEU A 283 2.59 -7.12 -26.66
N PRO A 284 3.63 -6.34 -27.02
CA PRO A 284 4.94 -6.90 -27.29
C PRO A 284 5.49 -7.76 -26.13
N ALA A 285 5.13 -7.48 -24.88
CA ALA A 285 5.54 -8.27 -23.72
C ALA A 285 4.91 -9.67 -23.68
N ALA A 286 3.74 -9.88 -24.29
CA ALA A 286 3.08 -11.18 -24.31
C ALA A 286 3.87 -12.26 -25.06
N ALA A 287 4.82 -11.85 -25.92
CA ALA A 287 5.73 -12.76 -26.61
C ALA A 287 6.93 -13.20 -25.74
N LEU A 288 7.13 -12.60 -24.57
CA LEU A 288 8.23 -12.92 -23.65
C LEU A 288 7.82 -14.03 -22.68
N ALA A 289 8.82 -14.78 -22.18
CA ALA A 289 8.62 -15.70 -21.06
C ALA A 289 8.09 -14.94 -19.83
N PRO A 290 7.20 -15.53 -19.01
CA PRO A 290 6.52 -14.82 -17.91
C PRO A 290 7.46 -14.03 -17.00
N GLU A 291 8.60 -14.59 -16.61
CA GLU A 291 9.60 -13.96 -15.74
C GLU A 291 10.28 -12.71 -16.33
N LEU A 292 10.22 -12.55 -17.66
CA LEU A 292 10.76 -11.42 -18.40
C LEU A 292 9.71 -10.34 -18.72
N GLN A 293 8.43 -10.61 -18.49
CA GLN A 293 7.35 -9.64 -18.67
C GLN A 293 7.38 -8.57 -17.57
N PRO A 294 6.87 -7.35 -17.80
CA PRO A 294 6.80 -6.33 -16.75
C PRO A 294 5.70 -6.72 -15.75
N TYR A 295 5.77 -6.17 -14.54
CA TYR A 295 4.59 -6.20 -13.67
C TYR A 295 3.58 -5.17 -14.17
N ILE A 296 2.33 -5.56 -14.32
CA ILE A 296 1.24 -4.67 -14.67
C ILE A 296 0.23 -4.72 -13.51
N PHE A 297 0.09 -3.63 -12.77
CA PHE A 297 -0.93 -3.49 -11.74
C PHE A 297 -2.10 -2.70 -12.29
N CYS A 298 -3.28 -3.34 -12.35
CA CYS A 298 -4.55 -2.68 -12.60
C CYS A 298 -5.10 -2.20 -11.26
N VAL A 299 -5.47 -0.93 -11.17
CA VAL A 299 -6.00 -0.33 -9.94
C VAL A 299 -7.30 0.40 -10.20
N ASP A 300 -8.22 0.26 -9.26
CA ASP A 300 -9.44 1.04 -9.12
C ASP A 300 -9.84 1.11 -7.64
N GLU A 301 -10.98 1.72 -7.34
CA GLU A 301 -11.41 1.94 -5.95
C GLU A 301 -11.96 0.66 -5.29
N ASP A 302 -12.66 -0.19 -6.04
CA ASP A 302 -13.48 -1.29 -5.51
C ASP A 302 -13.35 -2.63 -6.25
N GLU A 303 -12.32 -2.79 -7.10
CA GLU A 303 -11.98 -3.99 -7.86
C GLU A 303 -12.95 -4.32 -9.01
N THR A 304 -13.94 -3.48 -9.28
CA THR A 304 -15.01 -3.75 -10.27
C THR A 304 -14.52 -3.74 -11.72
N VAL A 305 -13.52 -2.93 -12.04
CA VAL A 305 -12.93 -2.79 -13.38
C VAL A 305 -11.53 -3.39 -13.44
N ALA A 306 -10.71 -3.17 -12.41
CA ALA A 306 -9.33 -3.61 -12.36
C ALA A 306 -9.20 -5.14 -12.42
N THR A 307 -10.08 -5.88 -11.73
CA THR A 307 -10.03 -7.34 -11.68
C THR A 307 -10.34 -8.00 -13.03
N PRO A 308 -11.47 -7.67 -13.71
CA PRO A 308 -11.69 -8.14 -15.08
C PRO A 308 -10.58 -7.74 -16.06
N ALA A 309 -10.01 -6.53 -15.92
CA ALA A 309 -8.92 -6.07 -16.79
C ALA A 309 -7.63 -6.89 -16.59
N ALA A 310 -7.23 -7.15 -15.34
CA ALA A 310 -6.07 -7.98 -15.04
C ALA A 310 -6.25 -9.42 -15.56
N GLN A 311 -7.44 -10.00 -15.37
CA GLN A 311 -7.77 -11.31 -15.90
C GLN A 311 -7.70 -11.34 -17.44
N PHE A 312 -8.24 -10.31 -18.10
CA PHE A 312 -8.16 -10.17 -19.55
C PHE A 312 -6.71 -10.11 -20.04
N LEU A 313 -5.86 -9.31 -19.40
CA LEU A 313 -4.45 -9.17 -19.76
C LEU A 313 -3.71 -10.51 -19.61
N GLN A 314 -3.93 -11.25 -18.50
CA GLN A 314 -3.35 -12.59 -18.36
C GLN A 314 -3.81 -13.55 -19.45
N ASN A 315 -5.11 -13.55 -19.81
CA ASN A 315 -5.64 -14.37 -20.90
C ASN A 315 -5.03 -14.00 -22.27
N PHE A 316 -4.58 -12.75 -22.44
CA PHE A 316 -3.86 -12.27 -23.62
C PHE A 316 -2.36 -12.61 -23.61
N GLY A 317 -1.87 -13.29 -22.59
CA GLY A 317 -0.47 -13.72 -22.47
C GLY A 317 0.41 -12.81 -21.60
N LEU A 318 -0.15 -11.76 -20.98
CA LEU A 318 0.55 -10.92 -20.01
C LEU A 318 0.43 -11.53 -18.61
N ALA A 319 1.17 -12.62 -18.37
CA ALA A 319 1.12 -13.45 -17.17
C ALA A 319 1.42 -12.69 -15.85
N ARG A 320 2.06 -11.51 -15.92
CA ARG A 320 2.36 -10.66 -14.74
C ARG A 320 1.43 -9.44 -14.62
N ALA A 321 0.21 -9.55 -15.16
CA ALA A 321 -0.86 -8.60 -14.92
C ALA A 321 -1.69 -8.98 -13.68
N TYR A 322 -1.90 -8.03 -12.77
CA TYR A 322 -2.59 -8.25 -11.50
C TYR A 322 -3.52 -7.09 -11.16
N ALA A 323 -4.65 -7.38 -10.53
CA ALA A 323 -5.48 -6.39 -9.87
C ALA A 323 -5.06 -6.25 -8.40
N LEU A 324 -5.13 -5.02 -7.88
CA LEU A 324 -4.80 -4.76 -6.48
C LEU A 324 -5.87 -5.32 -5.53
N VAL A 325 -5.48 -6.27 -4.68
CA VAL A 325 -6.36 -6.86 -3.67
C VAL A 325 -6.99 -5.79 -2.78
N GLY A 326 -8.31 -5.71 -2.82
CA GLY A 326 -9.16 -4.78 -2.07
C GLY A 326 -9.08 -3.32 -2.53
N GLY A 327 -8.57 -3.07 -3.75
CA GLY A 327 -8.53 -1.76 -4.38
C GLY A 327 -7.64 -0.73 -3.65
N LEU A 328 -7.77 0.53 -4.05
CA LEU A 328 -7.05 1.64 -3.41
C LEU A 328 -7.31 1.83 -1.91
N PRO A 329 -8.49 1.51 -1.33
CA PRO A 329 -8.68 1.55 0.12
C PRO A 329 -7.65 0.70 0.88
N GLN A 330 -7.26 -0.46 0.34
CA GLN A 330 -6.23 -1.31 0.93
C GLN A 330 -4.82 -0.72 0.83
N TRP A 331 -4.53 0.08 -0.20
CA TRP A 331 -3.32 0.89 -0.22
C TRP A 331 -3.35 1.95 0.89
N ARG A 332 -4.40 2.77 0.91
CA ARG A 332 -4.50 3.93 1.81
C ARG A 332 -4.47 3.53 3.28
N ILE A 333 -5.13 2.44 3.67
CA ILE A 333 -5.13 1.98 5.06
C ILE A 333 -3.76 1.46 5.52
N ARG A 334 -2.91 1.01 4.60
CA ARG A 334 -1.58 0.47 4.89
C ARG A 334 -0.49 1.52 4.84
N TYR A 335 -0.55 2.38 3.82
CA TYR A 335 0.55 3.25 3.43
C TYR A 335 0.14 4.73 3.35
N GLY A 336 -1.12 5.07 3.64
CA GLY A 336 -1.63 6.42 3.46
C GLY A 336 -1.51 6.87 2.02
N THR A 337 -0.92 8.03 1.80
CA THR A 337 -0.68 8.63 0.49
C THR A 337 0.72 8.30 -0.05
N ASP A 338 1.41 7.30 0.49
CA ASP A 338 2.76 6.95 0.02
C ASP A 338 2.71 6.60 -1.48
N PHE A 339 3.67 7.12 -2.24
CA PHE A 339 3.77 7.03 -3.70
C PHE A 339 2.62 7.66 -4.50
N MET A 340 1.64 8.25 -3.83
CA MET A 340 0.54 8.95 -4.46
C MET A 340 0.81 10.45 -4.54
N MET A 341 0.33 11.05 -5.61
CA MET A 341 0.29 12.49 -5.82
C MET A 341 -1.13 12.98 -5.61
N LEU A 342 -1.29 14.06 -4.87
CA LEU A 342 -2.56 14.76 -4.68
C LEU A 342 -2.64 15.88 -5.71
N GLY A 343 -3.65 15.88 -6.57
CA GLY A 343 -3.74 16.82 -7.68
C GLY A 343 -2.87 16.44 -8.89
N THR A 344 -2.75 17.38 -9.83
CA THR A 344 -1.76 17.34 -10.92
C THR A 344 -0.54 18.19 -10.54
N PRO A 345 0.68 17.74 -10.84
CA PRO A 345 1.89 18.56 -10.66
C PRO A 345 1.99 19.68 -11.69
#